data_AF-E0NAC7-F1
#
_entry.id   AF-E0NAC7-F1
#
_cell.length_a   1.000
_cell.length_b   1.000
_cell.length_c   1.000
_cell.angle_alpha   90.00
_cell.angle_beta   90.00
_cell.angle_gamma   90.00
#
_symmetry.space_group_name_H-M   'P 1'
#
loop_
_entity.id
_entity.type
_entity.pdbx_description
1 polymer ?
#
loop_
_entity_poly.entity_id
_entity_poly.type
_entity_poly.pdbx_seq_one_letter_code
_entity_poly.pdbx_strand_id
1 'polypeptide(L)' 'MCEFKDFRRNIPCFEEYDENSFIGKWYDDGVWDDEEYWKLENDLIEVRKKYPYPMDIPRDI' A
#
# COMPACT_ATOMS: atom_id res chain seq x y z
N MET A 1 1.44 0.36 16.30
CA MET A 1 1.83 -0.16 14.97
C MET A 1 0.84 0.41 13.98
N CYS A 2 1.29 1.07 12.91
CA CYS A 2 0.39 1.63 11.91
C CYS A 2 -0.24 0.46 11.12
N GLU A 3 -1.56 0.41 11.04
CA GLU A 3 -2.26 -0.61 10.26
C GLU A 3 -2.05 -0.34 8.77
N PHE A 4 -1.80 -1.39 7.98
CA PHE A 4 -1.52 -1.30 6.55
C PHE A 4 -0.39 -0.31 6.20
N LYS A 5 0.72 -0.42 6.93
CA LYS A 5 1.88 0.48 6.78
C LYS A 5 2.43 0.47 5.35
N ASP A 6 2.54 -0.71 4.75
CA ASP A 6 3.08 -0.88 3.40
C ASP A 6 2.06 -0.43 2.35
N PHE A 7 0.76 -0.43 2.62
CA PHE A 7 -0.23 0.27 1.80
C PHE A 7 -0.07 1.80 1.87
N ARG A 8 -0.07 2.39 3.08
CA ARG A 8 -0.06 3.86 3.28
C ARG A 8 1.17 4.52 2.68
N ARG A 9 2.34 3.89 2.81
CA ARG A 9 3.59 4.41 2.23
C ARG A 9 3.62 4.46 0.72
N ASN A 10 2.71 3.76 0.05
CA ASN A 10 2.58 3.73 -1.39
C ASN A 10 1.60 4.80 -1.92
N ILE A 11 1.05 5.68 -1.08
CA ILE A 11 0.08 6.71 -1.47
C ILE A 11 0.76 8.10 -1.44
N PRO A 12 1.05 8.73 -2.59
CA PRO A 12 1.81 9.99 -2.65
C PRO A 12 1.22 11.17 -1.87
N CYS A 13 -0.08 11.16 -1.60
CA CYS A 13 -0.75 12.24 -0.87
C CYS A 13 -0.86 12.00 0.65
N PHE A 14 -0.33 10.89 1.17
CA PHE A 14 -0.35 10.56 2.60
C PHE A 14 0.96 11.02 3.27
N GLU A 15 0.90 11.36 4.56
CA GLU A 15 2.10 11.76 5.33
C GLU A 15 3.11 10.62 5.45
N GLU A 16 2.63 9.37 5.39
CA GLU A 16 3.46 8.17 5.50
C GLU A 16 4.09 7.74 4.17
N TYR A 17 3.88 8.49 3.09
CA TYR A 17 4.50 8.22 1.79
C TYR A 17 6.01 8.05 1.91
N ASP A 18 6.54 7.02 1.25
CA ASP A 18 7.96 6.69 1.25
C ASP A 18 8.43 6.56 -0.20
N GLU A 19 9.36 7.40 -0.63
CA GLU A 19 9.96 7.35 -1.97
C GLU A 19 10.61 5.98 -2.28
N ASN A 20 10.98 5.22 -1.23
CA ASN A 20 11.53 3.87 -1.38
C ASN A 20 10.45 2.77 -1.43
N SER A 21 9.17 3.11 -1.34
CA SER A 21 8.08 2.17 -1.53
C SER A 21 8.01 1.68 -2.98
N PHE A 22 7.18 0.66 -3.24
CA PHE A 22 6.97 0.15 -4.60
C PHE A 22 6.53 1.25 -5.58
N ILE A 23 5.47 1.99 -5.24
CA ILE A 23 4.96 3.11 -6.04
C ILE A 23 5.97 4.25 -6.13
N GLY A 24 6.73 4.55 -5.07
CA GLY A 24 7.80 5.55 -5.14
C GLY A 24 8.86 5.19 -6.17
N LYS A 25 9.47 4.00 -6.04
CA LYS A 25 10.46 3.48 -7.00
C LYS A 25 9.92 3.35 -8.42
N TRP A 26 8.67 2.92 -8.57
CA TRP A 26 8.04 2.80 -9.88
C TRP A 26 7.78 4.16 -10.52
N TYR A 27 7.28 5.13 -9.76
CA TYR A 27 6.90 6.44 -10.26
C TYR A 27 8.12 7.33 -10.55
N ASP A 28 9.09 7.35 -9.64
CA ASP A 28 10.25 8.25 -9.70
C ASP A 28 11.38 7.67 -10.56
N ASP A 29 11.66 6.37 -10.44
CA ASP A 29 12.81 5.72 -11.08
C ASP A 29 12.43 4.76 -12.23
N GLY A 30 11.13 4.46 -12.39
CA GLY A 30 10.67 3.44 -13.36
C GLY A 30 11.13 2.02 -13.00
N VAL A 31 11.50 1.78 -11.74
CA VAL A 31 12.03 0.50 -11.26
C VAL A 31 10.90 -0.35 -10.71
N TRP A 32 10.80 -1.57 -11.25
CA TRP A 32 9.97 -2.61 -10.68
C TRP A 32 10.75 -3.36 -9.60
N ASP A 33 10.33 -3.23 -8.33
CA ASP A 33 10.94 -3.89 -7.19
C ASP A 33 9.97 -4.94 -6.62
N ASP A 34 10.25 -6.23 -6.88
CA ASP A 34 9.39 -7.34 -6.45
C ASP A 34 9.25 -7.45 -4.93
N GLU A 35 10.29 -7.10 -4.16
CA GLU A 35 10.23 -7.19 -2.70
C GLU A 35 9.29 -6.13 -2.13
N GLU A 36 9.35 -4.90 -2.65
CA GLU A 36 8.41 -3.83 -2.27
C GLU A 36 7.00 -4.11 -2.79
N TYR A 37 6.86 -4.72 -3.97
CA TYR A 37 5.57 -5.14 -4.51
C TYR A 37 4.89 -6.15 -3.57
N TRP A 38 5.60 -7.19 -3.11
CA TRP A 38 5.00 -8.19 -2.21
C TRP A 38 4.60 -7.61 -0.85
N LYS A 39 5.31 -6.60 -0.34
CA LYS A 39 4.90 -5.89 0.88
C LYS A 39 3.56 -5.18 0.67
N LEU A 40 3.43 -4.45 -0.44
CA LEU A 40 2.18 -3.79 -0.81
C LEU A 40 1.04 -4.81 -1.03
N GLU A 41 1.29 -5.89 -1.77
CA GLU A 41 0.31 -6.93 -2.05
C GLU A 41 -0.23 -7.59 -0.77
N ASN A 42 0.65 -7.91 0.19
CA ASN A 42 0.25 -8.48 1.47
C ASN A 42 -0.73 -7.56 2.21
N ASP A 43 -0.47 -6.25 2.27
CA ASP A 43 -1.38 -5.30 2.90
C ASP A 43 -2.72 -5.20 2.15
N LEU A 44 -2.72 -5.21 0.81
CA LEU A 44 -3.96 -5.24 0.02
C LEU A 44 -4.81 -6.49 0.28
N ILE A 45 -4.17 -7.65 0.45
CA ILE A 45 -4.84 -8.90 0.83
C ILE A 45 -5.44 -8.79 2.24
N GLU A 46 -4.72 -8.22 3.20
CA GLU A 46 -5.23 -8.02 4.57
C GLU A 46 -6.40 -7.01 4.61
N VAL A 47 -6.35 -5.92 3.83
CA VAL A 47 -7.50 -5.02 3.64
C VAL A 47 -8.70 -5.80 3.11
N ARG A 48 -8.51 -6.66 2.12
CA ARG A 48 -9.60 -7.48 1.56
C ARG A 48 -10.16 -8.48 2.56
N LYS A 49 -9.34 -9.07 3.43
CA LYS A 49 -9.79 -9.97 4.50
C LYS A 49 -10.57 -9.23 5.58
N LYS A 50 -10.13 -8.01 5.92
CA LYS A 50 -10.79 -7.15 6.92
C LYS A 50 -12.14 -6.62 6.43
N TYR A 51 -12.24 -6.29 5.14
CA TYR A 51 -13.45 -5.78 4.50
C TYR A 51 -13.92 -6.74 3.37
N PRO A 52 -14.45 -7.94 3.73
CA PRO A 52 -14.92 -8.91 2.77
C PRO A 52 -16.26 -8.46 2.15
N TYR A 53 -16.52 -8.86 0.90
CA TYR A 53 -17.81 -8.57 0.26
C TYR A 53 -18.97 -9.18 1.08
N PRO A 54 -20.11 -8.49 1.26
CA PRO A 54 -20.50 -7.22 0.63
C PRO A 54 -20.16 -5.95 1.42
N MET A 55 -19.22 -6.01 2.37
CA MET A 55 -18.81 -4.84 3.14
C MET A 55 -18.09 -3.81 2.26
N ASP A 56 -18.50 -2.57 2.37
CA ASP A 56 -17.79 -1.45 1.75
C ASP A 56 -16.49 -1.19 2.50
N ILE A 57 -15.45 -0.86 1.73
CA ILE A 57 -14.16 -0.43 2.27
C ILE A 57 -14.31 1.05 2.67
N PRO A 58 -14.00 1.44 3.91
CA PRO A 58 -14.01 2.84 4.33
C PRO A 58 -13.09 3.69 3.44
N ARG A 59 -13.37 4.99 3.30
CA ARG A 59 -12.51 5.89 2.48
C ARG A 59 -11.26 6.37 3.22
N ASP A 60 -11.26 6.22 4.54
CA ASP A 60 -10.30 6.76 5.50
C ASP A 60 -9.38 5.69 6.13
N ILE A 61 -9.28 4.52 5.50
CA ILE A 61 -8.33 3.45 5.87
C ILE A 61 -6.87 3.85 5.72
#